data_AF-A0A851Q1G0-F1
#
_entry.id   AF-A0A851Q1G0-F1
#
_cell.length_a   1.000
_cell.length_b   1.000
_cell.length_c   1.000
_cell.angle_alpha   90.00
_cell.angle_beta   90.00
_cell.angle_gamma   90.00
#
_symmetry.space_group_name_H-M   'P 1'
#
loop_
_entity.id
_entity.type
_entity.pdbx_description
1 polymer ?
#
loop_
_entity_poly.entity_id
_entity_poly.type
_entity_poly.pdbx_seq_one_letter_code
_entity_poly.pdbx_strand_id
1 'polypeptide(L)' 'IDFKGVNMVINYDLPTSAVEYIHRIGRTGRAGHAGKAVTFFTEDDKPLLRSIANVIQRAGCPVPEYIKHFPKLQ' A
#
# COMPACT_ATOMS: atom_id res chain seq x y z
N ILE A 1 2.57 -16.70 7.88
CA ILE A 1 4.03 -16.92 7.98
C ILE A 1 4.67 -15.61 8.45
N ASP A 2 5.60 -15.66 9.41
CA ASP A 2 6.27 -14.48 9.95
C ASP A 2 7.74 -14.46 9.49
N PHE A 3 8.17 -13.33 8.94
CA PHE A 3 9.52 -13.13 8.42
C PHE A 3 10.23 -12.10 9.30
N LYS A 4 11.37 -12.48 9.86
CA LYS A 4 12.18 -11.57 10.69
C LYS A 4 13.06 -10.69 9.78
N GLY A 5 13.16 -9.41 10.10
CA GLY A 5 14.11 -8.49 9.45
C GLY A 5 13.79 -8.17 7.99
N VAL A 6 12.51 -8.12 7.60
CA VAL A 6 12.14 -7.71 6.24
C VAL A 6 12.41 -6.21 6.08
N ASN A 7 13.36 -5.85 5.23
CA ASN A 7 13.72 -4.45 4.96
C ASN A 7 12.75 -3.77 3.98
N MET A 8 12.16 -4.56 3.07
CA MET A 8 11.29 -4.05 2.02
C MET A 8 10.19 -5.05 1.67
N VAL A 9 9.00 -4.52 1.41
CA VAL A 9 7.88 -5.24 0.79
C VAL A 9 7.64 -4.66 -0.59
N ILE A 10 7.57 -5.53 -1.61
CA ILE A 10 7.18 -5.15 -2.98
C ILE A 10 5.86 -5.85 -3.28
N ASN A 11 4.79 -5.07 -3.44
CA ASN A 11 3.55 -5.57 -4.03
C ASN A 11 3.70 -5.47 -5.55
N TYR A 12 3.99 -6.60 -6.19
CA TYR A 12 4.08 -6.66 -7.64
C TYR A 12 2.71 -6.42 -8.29
N ASP A 13 1.67 -7.04 -7.73
CA ASP A 13 0.27 -6.78 -8.08
C ASP A 13 -0.41 -6.00 -6.97
N LEU A 14 -1.34 -5.11 -7.35
CA LEU A 14 -2.08 -4.32 -6.38
C LEU A 14 -2.90 -5.24 -5.47
N PRO A 15 -2.83 -5.08 -4.13
CA PRO A 15 -3.71 -5.81 -3.22
C PRO A 15 -5.18 -5.52 -3.51
N THR A 16 -6.02 -6.54 -3.32
CA THR A 16 -7.46 -6.45 -3.64
C THR A 16 -8.26 -5.66 -2.61
N SER A 17 -7.65 -5.29 -1.49
CA SER A 17 -8.25 -4.43 -0.48
C SER A 17 -7.20 -3.64 0.31
N ALA A 18 -7.65 -2.56 0.94
CA ALA A 18 -6.84 -1.80 1.90
C ALA A 18 -6.36 -2.64 3.10
N VAL A 19 -7.19 -3.58 3.57
CA VAL A 19 -6.84 -4.49 4.68
C VAL A 19 -5.71 -5.43 4.27
N GLU A 20 -5.81 -6.01 3.06
CA GLU A 20 -4.76 -6.86 2.52
C GLU A 20 -3.45 -6.06 2.33
N TYR A 21 -3.52 -4.84 1.80
CA TYR A 21 -2.36 -3.95 1.69
C TYR A 21 -1.67 -3.75 3.05
N ILE A 22 -2.41 -3.42 4.11
CA ILE A 22 -1.88 -3.24 5.47
C ILE A 22 -1.18 -4.52 5.96
N HIS A 23 -1.81 -5.68 5.78
CA HIS A 23 -1.22 -6.97 6.20
C HIS A 23 0.06 -7.33 5.44
N ARG A 24 0.16 -6.96 4.16
CA ARG A 24 1.36 -7.17 3.34
C ARG A 24 2.48 -6.24 3.77
N ILE A 25 2.22 -4.93 3.86
CA ILE A 25 3.28 -3.96 4.21
C ILE A 25 3.72 -4.06 5.68
N GLY A 26 2.85 -4.54 6.57
CA GLY A 26 3.17 -4.75 7.99
C GLY A 26 4.24 -5.83 8.27
N ARG A 27 4.78 -6.46 7.21
CA ARG A 27 5.92 -7.38 7.31
C ARG A 27 7.25 -6.63 7.49
N THR A 28 7.36 -5.37 7.06
CA THR A 28 8.53 -4.51 7.25
C THR A 28 8.30 -3.48 8.37
N GLY A 29 9.34 -2.75 8.79
CA GLY A 29 9.22 -1.62 9.71
C GLY A 29 8.95 -1.99 11.18
N ARG A 30 9.50 -3.10 11.66
CA ARG A 30 9.25 -3.65 13.01
C ARG A 30 10.41 -3.37 13.98
N ALA A 31 10.11 -3.38 15.28
CA ALA A 31 11.09 -3.26 16.36
C ALA A 31 12.00 -2.01 16.26
N GLY A 32 11.43 -0.87 15.87
CA GLY A 32 12.16 0.40 15.74
C GLY A 32 12.99 0.52 14.45
N HIS A 33 13.08 -0.53 13.63
CA HIS A 33 13.69 -0.44 12.31
C HIS A 33 12.73 0.21 11.31
N ALA A 34 13.28 1.08 10.45
CA ALA A 34 12.54 1.60 9.31
C ALA A 34 12.26 0.48 8.29
N GLY A 35 11.13 0.59 7.59
CA GLY A 35 10.74 -0.33 6.54
C GLY A 35 10.32 0.44 5.29
N LYS A 36 10.44 -0.20 4.13
CA LYS A 36 9.99 0.39 2.85
C LYS A 36 8.96 -0.50 2.18
N ALA A 37 7.88 0.09 1.70
CA ALA A 37 6.90 -0.59 0.87
C ALA A 37 6.84 0.08 -0.51
N VAL A 38 6.87 -0.74 -1.57
CA VAL A 38 6.66 -0.30 -2.95
C VAL A 38 5.51 -1.12 -3.51
N THR A 39 4.57 -0.46 -4.18
CA THR A 39 3.42 -1.11 -4.79
C THR A 39 3.34 -0.68 -6.23
N PHE A 40 3.37 -1.65 -7.13
CA PHE A 40 3.04 -1.41 -8.53
C PHE A 40 1.53 -1.52 -8.71
N PHE A 41 1.03 -0.77 -9.69
CA PHE A 41 -0.36 -0.78 -10.10
C PHE A 41 -0.43 -0.47 -11.58
N THR A 42 -1.52 -0.90 -12.20
CA THR A 42 -1.85 -0.67 -13.59
C THR A 42 -3.10 0.19 -13.71
N GLU A 43 -3.51 0.49 -14.93
CA GLU A 43 -4.73 1.24 -15.19
C GLU A 43 -5.99 0.48 -14.74
N ASP A 44 -5.97 -0.86 -14.82
CA ASP A 44 -7.08 -1.73 -14.42
C ASP A 44 -7.27 -1.76 -12.90
N ASP A 45 -6.23 -1.40 -12.15
CA ASP A 45 -6.24 -1.37 -10.68
C ASP A 45 -6.85 -0.10 -10.08
N LYS A 46 -7.11 0.93 -10.91
CA LYS A 46 -7.70 2.21 -10.50
C LYS A 46 -8.90 2.11 -9.56
N PRO A 47 -9.87 1.18 -9.76
CA PRO A 47 -11.02 1.05 -8.88
C PRO A 47 -10.63 0.79 -7.42
N LEU A 48 -9.59 -0.02 -7.20
CA LEU A 48 -9.11 -0.43 -5.88
C LEU A 48 -8.09 0.55 -5.30
N LEU A 49 -7.31 1.20 -6.18
CA LEU A 49 -6.19 2.06 -5.82
C LEU A 49 -6.59 3.19 -4.87
N ARG A 50 -7.79 3.78 -5.02
CA ARG A 50 -8.24 4.86 -4.13
C ARG A 50 -8.32 4.42 -2.67
N SER A 51 -8.74 3.19 -2.39
CA SER A 51 -8.83 2.68 -1.02
C SER A 51 -7.45 2.59 -0.35
N ILE A 52 -6.46 2.12 -1.10
CA ILE A 52 -5.06 1.99 -0.65
C ILE A 52 -4.40 3.37 -0.53
N ALA A 53 -4.63 4.26 -1.50
CA ALA A 53 -4.13 5.63 -1.47
C ALA A 53 -4.59 6.39 -0.21
N ASN A 54 -5.85 6.21 0.20
CA ASN A 54 -6.35 6.80 1.45
C ASN A 54 -5.60 6.28 2.69
N VAL A 55 -5.22 5.00 2.72
CA VAL A 55 -4.40 4.43 3.81
C VAL A 55 -3.02 5.08 3.83
N ILE A 56 -2.36 5.20 2.66
CA ILE A 56 -1.05 5.83 2.52
C ILE A 56 -1.10 7.29 2.99
N GLN A 57 -2.12 8.04 2.58
CA GLN A 57 -2.29 9.43 3.00
C GLN A 57 -2.53 9.58 4.51
N ARG A 58 -3.37 8.72 5.10
CA ARG A 58 -3.62 8.72 6.55
C ARG A 58 -2.38 8.36 7.38
N ALA A 59 -1.46 7.59 6.80
CA ALA A 59 -0.16 7.31 7.39
C ALA A 59 0.83 8.49 7.29
N GLY A 60 0.42 9.62 6.70
CA GLY A 60 1.26 10.81 6.51
C GLY A 60 2.20 10.72 5.31
N CYS A 61 2.06 9.70 4.46
CA CYS A 61 2.88 9.55 3.26
C CYS A 61 2.30 10.36 2.09
N PRO A 62 3.16 10.89 1.20
CA PRO A 62 2.71 11.61 0.02
C PRO A 62 1.95 10.67 -0.93
N VAL A 63 0.85 11.17 -1.47
CA VAL A 63 0.06 10.50 -2.51
C VAL A 63 -0.10 11.48 -3.67
N PRO A 64 0.27 11.12 -4.91
CA PRO A 64 0.06 11.97 -6.07
C PRO A 64 -1.39 12.43 -6.22
N GLU A 65 -1.60 13.71 -6.50
CA GLU A 65 -2.95 14.31 -6.57
C GLU A 65 -3.86 13.61 -7.58
N TYR A 66 -3.34 13.14 -8.72
CA TYR A 66 -4.15 12.47 -9.74
C TYR A 66 -4.83 11.19 -9.22
N ILE A 67 -4.22 10.49 -8.25
CA ILE A 67 -4.79 9.27 -7.66
C ILE A 67 -6.04 9.59 -6.84
N LYS A 68 -6.10 10.79 -6.23
CA LYS A 68 -7.26 11.22 -5.43
C LYS A 68 -8.51 11.48 -6.28
N HIS A 69 -8.34 11.67 -7.58
CA HIS A 69 -9.42 11.90 -8.53
C HIS A 69 -10.01 10.60 -9.10
N PHE A 70 -9.39 9.44 -8.85
CA PHE A 70 -9.94 8.17 -9.32
C PHE A 70 -11.27 7.84 -8.64
N PRO A 71 -12.21 7.19 -9.32
CA PRO A 71 -13.49 6.85 -8.73
C PRO A 71 -13.31 5.95 -7.50
N LYS A 72 -14.12 6.16 -6.47
CA LYS A 72 -14.18 5.24 -5.32
C LYS A 72 -15.07 4.07 -5.73
N LEU A 73 -14.57 2.84 -5.68
CA LEU A 73 -15.46 1.68 -5.66
C LEU A 73 -16.39 1.82 -4.44
N GLN A 74 -17.70 1.79 -4.71
CA GLN A 74 -18.74 1.82 -3.69
C GLN A 74 -18.72 0.54 -2.86
#